data_AF-A0A417YI33-F1
#
_entry.id   AF-A0A417YI33-F1
#
_cell.length_a   1.000
_cell.length_b   1.000
_cell.length_c   1.000
_cell.angle_alpha   90.00
_cell.angle_beta   90.00
_cell.angle_gamma   90.00
#
_symmetry.space_group_name_H-M   'P 1'
#
loop_
_entity.id
_entity.type
_entity.pdbx_description
1 polymer ?
#
loop_
_entity_poly.entity_id
_entity_poly.type
_entity_poly.pdbx_seq_one_letter_code
_entity_poly.pdbx_strand_id
1 'polypeptide(L)'
;MFNRELVKGSTSLLVLQLLNERDMYGYELVKEMDRRSENHLQMKEGTLYPALHKMEKQAYIECYWQNQEKGPARKYYRITEQGKEILAERTSEWHRYVQVMNNLIGRNES
;
A
#
# COMPACT_ATOMS: atom_id res chain seq x y z
N MET A 1 -6.66 -7.26 15.44
CA MET A 1 -6.22 -6.01 14.79
C MET A 1 -4.71 -5.93 14.90
N PHE A 2 -4.00 -5.71 13.79
CA PHE A 2 -2.52 -5.69 13.80
C PHE A 2 -1.97 -4.49 14.58
N ASN A 3 -0.75 -4.63 15.10
CA ASN A 3 -0.02 -3.54 15.75
C ASN A 3 0.16 -2.35 14.79
N ARG A 4 -0.08 -1.11 15.24
CA ARG A 4 0.00 0.11 14.41
C ARG A 4 1.37 0.29 13.76
N GLU A 5 2.46 -0.12 14.40
CA GLU A 5 3.80 0.00 13.83
C GLU A 5 4.02 -0.97 12.65
N LEU A 6 3.46 -2.18 12.73
CA LEU A 6 3.46 -3.13 11.61
C LEU A 6 2.62 -2.60 10.44
N VAL A 7 1.46 -2.00 10.74
CA VAL A 7 0.60 -1.39 9.71
C VAL A 7 1.29 -0.20 9.05
N LYS A 8 1.89 0.71 9.81
CA LYS A 8 2.65 1.85 9.24
C LYS A 8 3.81 1.39 8.37
N GLY A 9 4.56 0.38 8.79
CA GLY A 9 5.70 -0.17 8.04
C GLY A 9 5.31 -0.85 6.73
N SER A 10 4.10 -1.43 6.66
CA SER A 10 3.59 -2.13 5.48
C SER A 10 2.71 -1.26 4.56
N THR A 11 2.16 -0.14 5.06
CA THR A 11 1.20 0.70 4.30
C THR A 11 1.75 1.14 2.95
N SER A 12 2.99 1.62 2.89
CA SER A 12 3.57 2.10 1.61
C SER A 12 3.75 0.96 0.61
N LEU A 13 4.17 -0.22 1.07
CA LEU A 13 4.30 -1.41 0.22
C LEU A 13 2.94 -1.84 -0.35
N LEU A 14 1.91 -1.89 0.50
CA LEU A 14 0.57 -2.28 0.09
C LEU A 14 -0.06 -1.26 -0.88
N VAL A 15 0.13 0.04 -0.65
CA VAL A 15 -0.34 1.09 -1.56
C VAL A 15 0.37 0.99 -2.93
N LEU A 16 1.69 0.78 -2.96
CA LEU A 16 2.41 0.56 -4.21
C LEU A 16 1.88 -0.65 -4.96
N GLN A 17 1.65 -1.77 -4.26
CA GLN A 17 1.10 -2.98 -4.87
C GLN A 17 -0.26 -2.71 -5.52
N LEU A 18 -1.18 -2.00 -4.84
CA LEU A 18 -2.48 -1.66 -5.41
C LEU A 18 -2.35 -0.75 -6.63
N LEU A 19 -1.49 0.26 -6.56
CA LEU A 19 -1.26 1.20 -7.68
C LEU A 19 -0.51 0.58 -8.86
N ASN A 20 0.22 -0.52 -8.63
CA ASN A 20 0.85 -1.30 -9.70
C ASN A 20 -0.15 -2.07 -10.56
N GLU A 21 -1.35 -2.33 -10.04
CA GLU A 21 -2.40 -3.03 -10.79
C GLU A 21 -3.22 -2.07 -11.64
N ARG A 22 -3.49 -0.86 -11.12
CA ARG A 22 -4.17 0.23 -11.82
C ARG A 22 -4.08 1.53 -11.03
N ASP A 23 -4.32 2.64 -11.70
CA ASP A 23 -4.50 3.93 -11.06
C ASP A 23 -5.75 3.90 -10.15
N MET A 24 -5.65 4.51 -8.96
CA MET A 24 -6.72 4.54 -7.96
C MET A 24 -6.79 5.91 -7.26
N TYR A 25 -7.97 6.34 -6.84
CA TYR A 25 -8.12 7.48 -5.91
C TYR A 25 -8.17 7.01 -4.44
N GLY A 26 -7.99 7.95 -3.50
CA GLY A 26 -7.78 7.63 -2.08
C GLY A 26 -8.81 6.69 -1.47
N TYR A 27 -10.10 6.88 -1.77
CA TYR A 27 -11.16 6.01 -1.27
C TYR A 27 -11.13 4.59 -1.86
N GLU A 28 -10.72 4.42 -3.12
CA GLU A 28 -10.54 3.08 -3.70
C GLU A 28 -9.41 2.32 -3.01
N LEU A 29 -8.31 3.00 -2.69
CA LEU A 29 -7.18 2.40 -1.98
C LEU A 29 -7.61 1.88 -0.60
N VAL A 30 -8.38 2.67 0.15
CA VAL A 30 -8.94 2.23 1.44
C VAL A 30 -9.84 1.01 1.25
N LYS A 31 -10.81 1.10 0.33
CA LYS A 31 -11.79 0.05 0.11
C LYS A 31 -11.14 -1.26 -0.34
N GLU A 32 -10.14 -1.19 -1.22
CA GLU A 32 -9.44 -2.38 -1.72
C GLU A 32 -8.55 -3.01 -0.65
N MET A 33 -7.93 -2.20 0.21
CA MET A 33 -7.18 -2.68 1.37
C MET A 33 -8.08 -3.42 2.36
N ASP A 34 -9.23 -2.83 2.71
CA ASP A 34 -10.21 -3.44 3.62
C ASP A 34 -10.73 -4.76 3.05
N ARG A 35 -11.02 -4.78 1.73
CA ARG A 35 -11.49 -5.96 1.02
C ARG A 35 -10.47 -7.10 1.02
N ARG A 36 -9.21 -6.83 0.66
CA ARG A 36 -8.17 -7.87 0.54
C ARG A 36 -7.66 -8.37 1.89
N SER A 37 -7.72 -7.52 2.91
CA SER A 37 -7.33 -7.90 4.26
C SER A 37 -8.44 -8.58 5.05
N GLU A 38 -9.62 -8.81 4.45
CA GLU A 38 -10.80 -9.32 5.16
C GLU A 38 -11.12 -8.48 6.42
N ASN A 39 -10.96 -7.15 6.32
CA ASN A 39 -11.07 -6.19 7.42
C ASN A 39 -10.05 -6.35 8.56
N HIS A 40 -9.02 -7.19 8.42
CA HIS A 40 -7.96 -7.31 9.44
C HIS A 40 -7.01 -6.11 9.44
N LEU A 41 -6.89 -5.42 8.30
CA LEU A 41 -6.09 -4.20 8.13
C LEU A 41 -7.02 -3.04 7.75
N GLN A 42 -7.63 -2.43 8.76
CA GLN A 42 -8.47 -1.25 8.58
C GLN A 42 -7.61 0.00 8.43
N MET A 43 -7.34 0.37 7.18
CA MET A 43 -6.59 1.58 6.88
C MET A 43 -7.52 2.79 6.91
N LYS A 44 -7.27 3.70 7.86
CA LYS A 44 -7.99 4.96 7.93
C LYS A 44 -7.36 5.99 6.99
N GLU A 45 -8.17 6.93 6.51
CA GLU A 45 -7.71 8.07 5.71
C GLU A 45 -6.56 8.83 6.36
N GLY A 46 -6.61 9.01 7.69
CA GLY A 46 -5.54 9.65 8.47
C GLY A 46 -4.19 8.91 8.46
N THR A 47 -4.15 7.65 8.01
CA THR A 47 -2.92 6.89 7.76
C THR A 47 -2.55 6.91 6.27
N LEU A 48 -3.56 6.79 5.39
CA LEU A 48 -3.34 6.74 3.95
C LEU A 48 -2.76 8.04 3.40
N TYR A 49 -3.35 9.19 3.70
CA TYR A 49 -2.92 10.45 3.07
C TYR A 49 -1.50 10.89 3.44
N PRO A 50 -1.04 10.75 4.70
CA PRO A 50 0.37 10.97 5.02
C PRO A 50 1.32 10.02 4.26
N ALA A 51 0.92 8.75 4.05
CA ALA A 51 1.71 7.80 3.27
C ALA A 51 1.79 8.21 1.80
N LEU A 52 0.65 8.57 1.18
CA LEU A 52 0.60 9.07 -0.20
C LEU A 52 1.48 10.31 -0.37
N HIS A 53 1.39 11.28 0.54
CA HIS A 53 2.22 12.49 0.50
C HIS A 53 3.72 12.18 0.59
N LYS A 54 4.10 11.23 1.45
CA LYS A 54 5.49 10.78 1.54
C LYS A 54 5.95 10.10 0.25
N MET A 55 5.11 9.23 -0.34
CA MET A 55 5.42 8.51 -1.56
C MET A 55 5.50 9.43 -2.78
N GLU A 56 4.66 10.45 -2.88
CA GLU A 56 4.74 11.52 -3.89
C GLU A 56 6.08 12.26 -3.76
N LYS A 57 6.48 12.65 -2.54
CA LYS A 57 7.78 13.31 -2.28
C LYS A 57 8.99 12.44 -2.65
N GLN A 58 8.84 11.13 -2.57
CA GLN A 58 9.87 10.16 -2.94
C GLN A 58 9.84 9.80 -4.44
N ALA A 59 8.93 10.41 -5.22
CA ALA A 59 8.69 10.11 -6.63
C ALA A 59 8.33 8.64 -6.92
N TYR A 60 7.83 7.90 -5.93
CA TYR A 60 7.35 6.53 -6.11
C TYR A 60 5.96 6.48 -6.74
N ILE A 61 5.19 7.55 -6.54
CA ILE A 61 3.89 7.74 -7.15
C ILE A 61 3.79 9.16 -7.67
N GLU A 62 2.94 9.36 -8.66
CA GLU A 62 2.50 10.66 -9.12
C GLU A 62 0.99 10.78 -8.97
N CYS A 63 0.47 12.01 -9.01
CA CYS A 63 -0.95 12.26 -8.92
C CYS A 63 -1.45 13.10 -10.10
N TYR A 64 -2.71 12.87 -10.46
CA TYR A 64 -3.40 13.67 -11.48
C TYR A 64 -4.86 13.84 -11.10
N TRP A 65 -5.47 14.92 -11.58
CA TRP A 65 -6.89 15.18 -11.38
C TRP A 65 -7.68 14.65 -12.56
N GLN A 66 -8.70 13.85 -12.29
CA GLN A 66 -9.62 13.33 -13.30
C GLN A 66 -11.02 13.88 -13.05
N ASN A 67 -11.57 14.51 -14.09
CA ASN A 67 -12.94 14.99 -14.07
C ASN A 67 -13.92 13.80 -13.97
N GLN A 68 -15.04 14.06 -13.31
CA GLN A 68 -16.11 13.09 -13.19
C GLN A 68 -17.28 13.53 -14.07
N GLU A 69 -18.10 12.57 -14.52
CA GLU A 69 -19.35 12.89 -15.20
C GLU A 69 -20.29 13.73 -14.31
N LYS A 70 -20.24 13.50 -12.99
CA LYS A 70 -20.96 14.26 -11.98
C LYS A 70 -20.09 14.42 -10.73
N GLY A 71 -20.07 15.64 -10.17
CA GLY A 71 -19.36 15.96 -8.93
C GLY A 71 -17.96 16.54 -9.12
N PRO A 72 -17.24 16.82 -8.03
CA PRO A 72 -15.91 17.42 -8.08
C PRO A 72 -14.88 16.45 -8.68
N ALA A 73 -13.85 16.99 -9.31
CA ALA A 73 -12.72 16.19 -9.81
C ALA A 73 -12.11 15.34 -8.69
N ARG A 74 -11.66 14.13 -9.04
CA ARG A 74 -10.98 13.22 -8.10
C ARG A 74 -9.48 13.25 -8.35
N LYS A 75 -8.71 13.27 -7.26
CA LYS A 75 -7.26 13.08 -7.29
C LYS A 75 -6.95 11.59 -7.37
N TYR A 76 -6.45 11.15 -8.52
CA TYR A 76 -5.94 9.81 -8.75
C TYR A 76 -4.44 9.75 -8.51
N TYR A 77 -3.97 8.55 -8.21
CA TYR A 77 -2.56 8.23 -8.01
C TYR A 77 -2.17 7.14 -9.00
N ARG A 78 -0.93 7.23 -9.49
CA ARG A 78 -0.29 6.28 -10.40
C ARG A 78 1.09 5.93 -9.86
N ILE A 79 1.49 4.67 -10.00
CA ILE A 79 2.86 4.25 -9.69
C ILE A 79 3.84 4.72 -10.78
N THR A 80 5.00 5.22 -10.39
CA THR A 80 6.08 5.58 -11.33
C THR A 80 6.98 4.36 -11.59
N GLU A 81 7.91 4.47 -12.56
CA GLU A 81 8.93 3.42 -12.75
C GLU A 81 9.79 3.21 -11.50
N GLN A 82 10.22 4.29 -10.84
CA GLN A 82 10.92 4.22 -9.55
C GLN A 82 10.05 3.55 -8.47
N GLY A 83 8.74 3.79 -8.49
CA GLY A 83 7.77 3.12 -7.64
C GLY A 83 7.71 1.61 -7.86
N LYS A 84 7.81 1.16 -9.10
CA LYS A 84 7.83 -0.28 -9.45
C LYS A 84 9.13 -0.94 -9.00
N GLU A 85 10.27 -0.26 -9.17
CA GLU A 85 11.57 -0.75 -8.70
C GLU A 85 11.57 -0.94 -7.18
N ILE A 86 11.16 0.08 -6.43
CA ILE A 86 11.11 -0.02 -4.96
C ILE A 86 10.06 -1.03 -4.50
N LEU A 87 8.95 -1.20 -5.22
CA LEU A 87 7.96 -2.25 -4.94
C LEU A 87 8.60 -3.64 -5.08
N ALA A 88 9.35 -3.90 -6.14
CA ALA A 88 10.03 -5.18 -6.36
C ALA A 88 11.07 -5.47 -5.27
N GLU A 89 11.90 -4.47 -4.93
CA GLU A 89 12.90 -4.55 -3.85
C GLU A 89 12.24 -4.89 -2.51
N ARG A 90 11.27 -4.08 -2.09
CA ARG A 90 10.58 -4.23 -0.79
C ARG A 90 9.78 -5.52 -0.71
N THR A 91 9.19 -5.95 -1.81
CA THR A 91 8.49 -7.25 -1.88
C THR A 91 9.48 -8.39 -1.66
N SER A 92 10.66 -8.33 -2.26
CA SER A 92 11.70 -9.34 -2.08
C SER A 92 12.23 -9.38 -0.64
N GLU A 93 12.46 -8.21 -0.04
CA GLU A 93 12.84 -8.07 1.37
C GLU A 93 11.77 -8.64 2.31
N TRP A 94 10.49 -8.35 2.06
CA TRP A 94 9.37 -8.84 2.86
C TRP A 94 9.28 -10.36 2.86
N HIS A 95 9.38 -10.99 1.68
CA HIS A 95 9.36 -12.45 1.57
C HIS A 95 10.50 -13.09 2.36
N ARG A 96 11.72 -12.53 2.25
CA ARG A 96 12.87 -13.01 3.00
C ARG A 96 12.65 -12.87 4.52
N TYR A 97 12.13 -11.73 4.95
CA TYR A 97 11.82 -11.48 6.37
C TYR A 97 10.82 -12.51 6.90
N VAL A 98 9.69 -12.71 6.20
CA VAL A 98 8.66 -13.69 6.59
C VAL A 98 9.25 -15.10 6.65
N GLN A 99 10.05 -15.49 5.66
CA GLN A 99 10.70 -16.80 5.64
C GLN A 99 11.62 -17.01 6.85
N VAL A 100 12.47 -16.02 7.17
CA VAL A 100 13.37 -16.10 8.34
C VAL A 100 12.56 -16.17 9.64
N MET A 101 11.53 -15.35 9.78
CA MET A 101 10.67 -15.35 10.98
C MET A 101 9.92 -16.65 11.16
N ASN A 102 9.40 -17.24 10.08
CA ASN A 102 8.75 -18.55 10.11
C ASN A 102 9.74 -19.64 10.52
N ASN A 103 10.99 -19.61 10.04
CA ASN A 103 12.00 -20.59 10.44
C ASN A 103 12.41 -20.48 11.93
N LEU A 104 12.41 -19.27 12.49
CA LEU A 104 12.85 -19.01 13.86
C LEU A 104 11.75 -19.22 14.90
N ILE A 105 10.52 -18.78 14.59
CA ILE A 105 9.39 -18.75 15.53
C ILE A 105 8.34 -19.82 15.17
N GLY A 106 8.17 -20.11 13.89
CA GLY A 106 7.28 -21.17 13.41
C GLY A 106 7.97 -22.53 13.50
N ARG A 107 8.17 -23.05 14.73
CA ARG A 107 8.47 -24.47 14.88
C ARG A 107 7.29 -25.28 14.36
N ASN A 108 7.57 -26.16 13.40
CA ASN A 108 6.69 -27.21 12.89
C ASN A 108 5.87 -27.82 14.03
N GLU A 109 4.55 -27.69 13.95
CA GLU A 109 3.66 -28.70 14.53
C GLU A 109 3.93 -30.00 13.75
N SER A 110 4.69 -30.90 14.36
CA SER A 110 4.70 -32.32 13.98
C SER A 110 3.39 -32.98 14.37
#